data_AF-A0A7Z9WS94-F1
#
_entry.id   AF-A0A7Z9WS94-F1
#
_cell.length_a   1.000
_cell.length_b   1.000
_cell.length_c   1.000
_cell.angle_alpha   90.00
_cell.angle_beta   90.00
_cell.angle_gamma   90.00
#
_symmetry.space_group_name_H-M   'P 1'
#
loop_
_entity.id
_entity.type
_entity.pdbx_description
1 polymer ?
#
loop_
_entity_poly.entity_id
_entity_poly.type
_entity_poly.pdbx_seq_one_letter_code
_entity_poly.pdbx_strand_id
1 'polypeptide(L)'
;SLTGMDALLGDGQMLLTLYNSTTDRHFQSIVPRHGDSVAQSFEHFFSQSDQLDTKLYLAADAATCAGLLLQKMPEAEQKDADGWARITTLAETLKEEELLKLPTETLLHRLYHEETLELYPPRTVTYHCPQDRERVLAAIKALGEAEVRKILEKEGAVVVHNELCNFHVKLEAADVDALFRDADPPIQ
;
A
#
# COMPACT_ATOMS: atom_id res chain seq x y z
N SER A 1 8.00 -24.25 6.07
CA SER A 1 7.48 -22.93 5.68
C SER A 1 8.15 -21.90 6.55
N LEU A 2 8.64 -20.79 5.98
CA LEU A 2 9.05 -19.65 6.79
C LEU A 2 7.76 -19.04 7.35
N THR A 3 7.61 -19.06 8.66
CA THR A 3 6.45 -18.50 9.37
C THR A 3 6.92 -17.36 10.24
N GLY A 4 6.25 -16.21 10.14
CA GLY A 4 6.59 -15.00 10.91
C GLY A 4 7.37 -13.98 10.09
N MET A 5 7.22 -12.72 10.46
CA MET A 5 7.80 -11.58 9.75
C MET A 5 9.34 -11.66 9.71
N ASP A 6 9.99 -12.08 10.80
CA ASP A 6 11.44 -12.27 10.88
C ASP A 6 11.95 -13.28 9.85
N ALA A 7 11.25 -14.41 9.72
CA ALA A 7 11.65 -15.48 8.80
C ALA A 7 11.48 -15.07 7.33
N LEU A 8 10.52 -14.18 7.04
CA LEU A 8 10.20 -13.73 5.68
C LEU A 8 11.02 -12.51 5.25
N LEU A 9 11.23 -11.55 6.15
CA LEU A 9 11.81 -10.25 5.85
C LEU A 9 13.22 -10.05 6.44
N GLY A 10 13.60 -10.84 7.44
CA GLY A 10 14.86 -10.68 8.16
C GLY A 10 14.96 -9.35 8.92
N ASP A 11 16.20 -8.89 9.11
CA ASP A 11 16.48 -7.57 9.64
C ASP A 11 16.34 -6.50 8.55
N GLY A 12 15.68 -5.39 8.88
CA GLY A 12 15.42 -4.34 7.91
C GLY A 12 14.70 -3.13 8.49
N GLN A 13 14.37 -2.21 7.60
CA GLN A 13 13.62 -0.99 7.90
C GLN A 13 12.46 -0.87 6.91
N MET A 14 11.37 -0.26 7.34
CA MET A 14 10.28 0.10 6.44
C MET A 14 10.49 1.54 5.97
N LEU A 15 10.30 1.78 4.68
CA LEU A 15 10.33 3.13 4.11
C LEU A 15 8.89 3.57 3.81
N LEU A 16 8.39 4.55 4.55
CA LEU A 16 7.10 5.18 4.27
C LEU A 16 7.33 6.40 3.38
N THR A 17 6.72 6.42 2.19
CA THR A 17 6.73 7.58 1.30
C THR A 17 5.32 8.12 1.14
N LEU A 18 5.09 9.36 1.57
CA LEU A 18 3.85 10.10 1.40
C LEU A 18 4.03 11.13 0.30
N TYR A 19 3.20 11.06 -0.73
CA TYR A 19 3.14 12.07 -1.77
C TYR A 19 1.91 12.96 -1.54
N ASN A 20 2.12 14.26 -1.43
CA ASN A 20 1.05 15.24 -1.32
C ASN A 20 0.82 15.89 -2.69
N SER A 21 -0.29 15.53 -3.35
CA SER A 21 -0.66 16.03 -4.67
C SER A 21 -1.01 17.53 -4.69
N THR A 22 -1.29 18.15 -3.54
CA THR A 22 -1.62 19.58 -3.45
C THR A 22 -0.36 20.45 -3.36
N THR A 23 0.67 19.95 -2.67
CA THR A 23 1.94 20.69 -2.49
C THR A 23 3.06 20.20 -3.41
N ASP A 24 2.83 19.12 -4.15
CA ASP A 24 3.80 18.42 -5.00
C ASP A 24 5.09 18.04 -4.24
N ARG A 25 4.92 17.58 -3.00
CA ARG A 25 6.03 17.20 -2.11
C ARG A 25 5.97 15.74 -1.72
N HIS A 26 7.16 15.15 -1.63
CA HIS A 26 7.37 13.84 -1.05
C HIS A 26 7.89 13.98 0.38
N PHE A 27 7.28 13.23 1.29
CA PHE A 27 7.77 13.03 2.64
C PHE A 27 8.19 11.58 2.78
N GLN A 28 9.42 11.36 3.21
CA GLN A 28 9.96 10.02 3.40
C GLN A 28 10.37 9.83 4.85
N SER A 29 9.89 8.74 5.44
CA SER A 29 10.20 8.35 6.80
C SER A 29 10.75 6.94 6.81
N ILE A 30 11.91 6.77 7.43
CA ILE A 30 12.49 5.46 7.69
C ILE A 30 11.99 5.01 9.06
N VAL A 31 11.25 3.90 9.08
CA VAL A 31 10.69 3.31 10.27
C VAL A 31 11.51 2.07 10.61
N PRO A 32 12.20 2.02 11.76
CA PRO A 32 12.83 0.78 12.19
C PRO A 32 11.73 -0.28 12.38
N ARG A 33 12.01 -1.51 11.92
CA ARG A 33 11.11 -2.62 12.19
C ARG A 33 11.00 -2.80 13.70
N HIS A 34 9.77 -2.83 14.20
CA HIS A 34 9.49 -2.96 15.62
C HIS A 34 8.39 -4.00 15.85
N GLY A 35 8.67 -4.92 16.76
CA GLY A 35 7.79 -6.05 17.04
C GLY A 35 7.75 -7.09 15.93
N ASP A 36 6.76 -7.97 16.02
CA ASP A 36 6.64 -9.20 15.23
C ASP A 36 5.65 -9.05 14.06
N SER A 37 5.05 -7.86 13.91
CA SER A 37 4.06 -7.57 12.87
C SER A 37 4.21 -6.18 12.27
N VAL A 38 3.70 -6.04 11.04
CA VAL A 38 3.59 -4.74 10.36
C VAL A 38 2.77 -3.75 11.19
N ALA A 39 1.68 -4.21 11.82
CA ALA A 39 0.84 -3.39 12.68
C ALA A 39 1.64 -2.72 13.81
N GLN A 40 2.43 -3.50 14.57
CA GLN A 40 3.26 -2.97 15.65
C GLN A 40 4.33 -1.99 15.16
N SER A 41 4.90 -2.23 13.97
CA SER A 41 5.87 -1.30 13.39
C SER A 41 5.21 0.03 12.99
N PHE A 42 3.97 0.02 12.48
CA PHE A 42 3.19 1.23 12.20
C PHE A 42 2.71 1.94 13.47
N GLU A 43 2.26 1.21 14.49
CA GLU A 43 1.91 1.81 15.79
C GLU A 43 3.12 2.54 16.40
N HIS A 44 4.30 1.91 16.35
CA HIS A 44 5.54 2.53 16.79
C HIS A 44 5.85 3.82 16.01
N PHE A 45 5.69 3.78 14.68
CA PHE A 45 5.86 4.96 13.84
C PHE A 45 4.94 6.12 14.22
N PHE A 46 3.64 5.88 14.36
CA PHE A 46 2.68 6.95 14.73
C PHE A 46 2.97 7.54 16.10
N SER A 47 3.39 6.70 17.05
CA SER A 47 3.77 7.16 18.40
C SER A 47 4.98 8.11 18.38
N GLN A 48 5.91 7.94 17.43
CA GLN A 48 7.12 8.77 17.31
C GLN A 48 6.93 9.99 16.41
N SER A 49 6.22 9.85 15.28
CA SER A 49 6.10 10.92 14.27
C SER A 49 5.08 11.98 14.65
N ASP A 50 3.86 11.55 14.98
CA ASP A 50 2.69 12.45 15.02
C ASP A 50 2.19 12.71 16.44
N GLN A 51 2.76 12.04 17.45
CA GLN A 51 2.33 12.10 18.86
C GLN A 51 0.83 11.81 19.07
N LEU A 52 0.19 11.13 18.12
CA LEU A 52 -1.20 10.72 18.22
C LEU A 52 -1.25 9.26 18.66
N ASP A 53 -1.90 9.01 19.80
CA ASP A 53 -2.15 7.66 20.27
C ASP A 53 -2.95 6.91 19.19
N THR A 54 -2.35 5.85 18.65
CA THR A 54 -2.87 5.10 17.51
C THR A 54 -2.79 3.61 17.78
N LYS A 55 -3.87 2.90 17.44
CA LYS A 55 -3.94 1.42 17.46
C LYS A 55 -4.31 0.90 16.09
N LEU A 56 -3.66 -0.16 15.66
CA LEU A 56 -3.83 -0.77 14.36
C LEU A 56 -3.98 -2.28 14.50
N TYR A 57 -5.17 -2.78 14.16
CA TYR A 57 -5.46 -4.20 14.11
C TYR A 57 -5.53 -4.60 12.63
N LEU A 58 -4.80 -5.65 12.25
CA LEU A 58 -4.76 -6.17 10.89
C LEU A 58 -5.01 -7.67 10.93
N ALA A 59 -5.83 -8.17 10.01
CA ALA A 59 -6.02 -9.59 9.79
C ALA A 59 -6.07 -9.87 8.28
N ALA A 60 -5.56 -11.02 7.88
CA ALA A 60 -5.63 -11.48 6.50
C ALA A 60 -5.75 -13.00 6.43
N ASP A 61 -6.57 -13.48 5.48
CA ASP A 61 -6.62 -14.87 5.06
C ASP A 61 -6.40 -14.98 3.54
N ALA A 62 -6.64 -16.16 2.96
CA ALA A 62 -6.42 -16.41 1.53
C ALA A 62 -7.33 -15.58 0.60
N ALA A 63 -8.44 -15.03 1.09
CA ALA A 63 -9.44 -14.34 0.29
C ALA A 63 -9.68 -12.89 0.73
N THR A 64 -9.37 -12.55 1.98
CA THR A 64 -9.78 -11.28 2.60
C THR A 64 -8.61 -10.68 3.38
N CYS A 65 -8.46 -9.36 3.30
CA CYS A 65 -7.66 -8.58 4.23
C CYS A 65 -8.55 -7.50 4.85
N ALA A 66 -8.40 -7.28 6.15
CA ALA A 66 -9.20 -6.32 6.90
C ALA A 66 -8.34 -5.64 7.97
N GLY A 67 -8.75 -4.43 8.35
CA GLY A 67 -8.05 -3.65 9.34
C GLY A 67 -8.97 -2.70 10.11
N LEU A 68 -8.62 -2.45 11.37
CA LEU A 68 -9.23 -1.43 12.21
C LEU A 68 -8.11 -0.48 12.67
N LEU A 69 -8.25 0.80 12.33
CA LEU A 69 -7.40 1.87 12.83
C LEU A 69 -8.19 2.70 13.84
N LEU A 70 -7.65 2.83 15.05
CA LEU A 70 -8.16 3.75 16.06
C LEU A 70 -7.13 4.85 16.25
N GLN A 71 -7.56 6.10 16.18
CA GLN A 71 -6.70 7.25 16.33
C GLN A 71 -7.35 8.23 17.28
N LYS A 72 -6.61 8.61 18.31
CA LYS A 72 -7.05 9.61 19.27
C LYS A 72 -6.91 11.00 18.67
N MET A 73 -8.02 11.75 18.69
CA MET A 73 -8.01 13.14 18.23
C MET A 73 -7.40 14.07 19.29
N PRO A 74 -6.78 15.19 18.88
CA PRO A 74 -6.32 16.22 19.83
C PRO A 74 -7.46 16.66 20.75
N GLU A 75 -7.13 16.92 22.02
CA GLU A 75 -8.06 17.41 23.04
C GLU A 75 -9.23 16.45 23.38
N ALA A 76 -9.17 15.19 22.94
CA ALA A 76 -10.19 14.20 23.24
C ALA A 76 -10.42 14.04 24.75
N GLU A 77 -9.36 14.09 25.57
CA GLU A 77 -9.45 13.95 27.03
C GLU A 77 -10.17 15.09 27.72
N GLN A 78 -10.28 16.26 27.06
CA GLN A 78 -11.06 17.38 27.60
C GLN A 78 -12.56 17.09 27.52
N LYS A 79 -12.99 16.27 26.55
CA LYS A 79 -14.39 15.86 26.35
C LYS A 79 -14.72 14.58 27.11
N ASP A 80 -13.79 13.62 27.08
CA ASP A 80 -13.93 12.32 27.73
C ASP A 80 -12.55 11.84 28.22
N ALA A 81 -12.32 11.96 29.52
CA ALA A 81 -11.01 11.72 30.13
C ALA A 81 -10.57 10.25 30.04
N ASP A 82 -11.51 9.29 30.06
CA ASP A 82 -11.23 7.85 30.00
C ASP A 82 -11.61 7.20 28.66
N GLY A 83 -12.27 7.94 27.76
CA GLY A 83 -12.76 7.43 26.48
C GLY A 83 -11.72 6.69 25.64
N TRP A 84 -10.47 7.18 25.57
CA TRP A 84 -9.40 6.48 24.83
C TRP A 84 -9.07 5.12 25.43
N ALA A 85 -8.89 5.05 26.75
CA ALA A 85 -8.60 3.80 27.45
C ALA A 85 -9.76 2.82 27.26
N ARG A 86 -11.01 3.30 27.39
CA ARG A 86 -12.21 2.48 27.22
C ARG A 86 -12.35 1.92 25.80
N ILE A 87 -12.24 2.76 24.77
CA ILE A 87 -12.36 2.35 23.36
C ILE A 87 -11.27 1.35 22.99
N THR A 88 -10.03 1.59 23.42
CA THR A 88 -8.91 0.66 23.14
C THR A 88 -9.08 -0.68 23.85
N THR A 89 -9.50 -0.70 25.12
CA THR A 89 -9.81 -1.96 25.84
C THR A 89 -10.93 -2.76 25.17
N LEU A 90 -11.97 -2.09 24.66
CA LEU A 90 -13.02 -2.78 23.89
C LEU A 90 -12.46 -3.38 22.60
N ALA A 91 -11.61 -2.64 21.88
CA ALA A 91 -10.97 -3.09 20.66
C ALA A 91 -10.00 -4.25 20.86
N GLU A 92 -9.35 -4.36 22.03
CA GLU A 92 -8.49 -5.51 22.37
C GLU A 92 -9.26 -6.84 22.43
N THR A 93 -10.59 -6.81 22.58
CA THR A 93 -11.43 -8.02 22.53
C THR A 93 -11.76 -8.50 21.12
N LEU A 94 -11.33 -7.74 20.09
CA LEU A 94 -11.56 -8.05 18.69
C LEU A 94 -10.80 -9.32 18.28
N LYS A 95 -11.52 -10.28 17.71
CA LYS A 95 -10.91 -11.46 17.11
C LYS A 95 -10.67 -11.27 15.61
N GLU A 96 -9.62 -11.89 15.09
CA GLU A 96 -9.31 -11.87 13.65
C GLU A 96 -10.50 -12.38 12.81
N GLU A 97 -11.19 -13.43 13.26
CA GLU A 97 -12.35 -13.97 12.54
C GLU A 97 -13.50 -12.96 12.41
N GLU A 98 -13.67 -12.11 13.43
CA GLU A 98 -14.72 -11.11 13.48
C GLU A 98 -14.37 -9.96 12.53
N LEU A 99 -13.11 -9.54 12.53
CA LEU A 99 -12.59 -8.51 11.64
C LEU A 99 -12.67 -8.93 10.16
N LEU A 100 -12.44 -10.21 9.87
CA LEU A 100 -12.45 -10.74 8.49
C LEU A 100 -13.86 -11.03 7.96
N LYS A 101 -14.81 -11.43 8.82
CA LYS A 101 -16.10 -11.98 8.36
C LYS A 101 -17.31 -11.11 8.64
N LEU A 102 -17.25 -10.22 9.65
CA LEU A 102 -18.41 -9.41 10.01
C LEU A 102 -18.52 -8.17 9.11
N PRO A 103 -19.74 -7.77 8.72
CA PRO A 103 -19.97 -6.44 8.16
C PRO A 103 -19.51 -5.34 9.12
N THR A 104 -18.98 -4.24 8.59
CA THR A 104 -18.41 -3.14 9.38
C THR A 104 -19.37 -2.59 10.44
N GLU A 105 -20.65 -2.35 10.08
CA GLU A 105 -21.65 -1.83 11.03
C GLU A 105 -21.91 -2.81 12.17
N THR A 106 -22.02 -4.11 11.87
CA THR A 106 -22.19 -5.16 12.88
C THR A 106 -20.98 -5.24 13.82
N LEU A 107 -19.77 -5.13 13.26
CA LEU A 107 -18.54 -5.14 14.02
C LEU A 107 -18.44 -3.94 14.97
N LEU A 108 -18.70 -2.73 14.46
CA LEU A 108 -18.66 -1.50 15.25
C LEU A 108 -19.73 -1.50 16.33
N HIS A 109 -20.95 -1.95 16.02
CA HIS A 109 -21.99 -2.10 17.03
C HIS A 109 -21.60 -3.13 18.09
N ARG A 110 -21.03 -4.28 17.72
CA ARG A 110 -20.56 -5.29 18.68
C ARG A 110 -19.50 -4.71 19.64
N LEU A 111 -18.55 -3.93 19.12
CA LEU A 111 -17.47 -3.37 19.93
C LEU A 111 -17.91 -2.17 20.78
N TYR A 112 -18.81 -1.33 20.25
CA TYR A 112 -19.08 0.00 20.79
C TYR A 112 -20.58 0.30 20.94
N HIS A 113 -21.43 -0.70 21.22
CA HIS A 113 -22.89 -0.50 21.35
C HIS A 113 -23.29 0.48 22.47
N GLU A 114 -22.45 0.66 23.48
CA GLU A 114 -22.66 1.61 24.58
C GLU A 114 -22.14 3.02 24.26
N GLU A 115 -21.42 3.18 23.15
CA GLU A 115 -20.85 4.47 22.72
C GLU A 115 -21.73 5.14 21.67
N THR A 116 -21.60 6.46 21.54
CA THR A 116 -22.25 7.21 20.46
C THR A 116 -21.40 7.13 19.19
N LEU A 117 -21.89 6.41 18.19
CA LEU A 117 -21.21 6.23 16.90
C LEU A 117 -21.79 7.16 15.83
N GLU A 118 -20.93 7.86 15.12
CA GLU A 118 -21.25 8.56 13.88
C GLU A 118 -20.57 7.84 12.71
N LEU A 119 -21.38 7.33 11.77
CA LEU A 119 -20.90 6.59 10.60
C LEU A 119 -20.86 7.50 9.38
N TYR A 120 -19.70 7.52 8.71
CA TYR A 120 -19.53 8.20 7.44
C TYR A 120 -19.81 7.26 6.26
N PRO A 121 -20.18 7.79 5.08
CA PRO A 121 -20.38 6.97 3.89
C PRO A 121 -19.15 6.10 3.58
N PRO A 122 -19.31 4.79 3.36
CA PRO A 122 -18.19 3.92 3.07
C PRO A 122 -17.55 4.28 1.73
N ARG A 123 -16.23 4.16 1.64
CA ARG A 123 -15.48 4.29 0.40
C ARG A 123 -15.05 2.91 -0.06
N THR A 124 -15.47 2.51 -1.26
CA THR A 124 -15.07 1.22 -1.83
C THR A 124 -13.57 1.23 -2.13
N VAL A 125 -12.85 0.28 -1.54
CA VAL A 125 -11.45 0.02 -1.86
C VAL A 125 -11.41 -0.99 -2.99
N THR A 126 -10.75 -0.64 -4.09
CA THR A 126 -10.55 -1.53 -5.24
C THR A 126 -9.07 -1.60 -5.56
N TYR A 127 -8.60 -2.79 -5.93
CA TYR A 127 -7.29 -2.90 -6.54
C TYR A 127 -7.28 -2.17 -7.90
N HIS A 128 -6.39 -1.19 -8.05
CA HIS A 128 -6.23 -0.44 -9.28
C HIS A 128 -4.76 -0.35 -9.65
N CYS A 129 -4.37 -1.03 -10.74
CA CYS A 129 -3.07 -0.86 -11.39
C CYS A 129 -3.30 -0.19 -12.75
N PRO A 130 -2.90 1.07 -12.95
CA PRO A 130 -3.00 1.70 -14.25
C PRO A 130 -2.05 1.01 -15.24
N GLN A 131 -2.62 0.42 -16.29
CA GLN A 131 -1.87 -0.20 -17.38
C GLN A 131 -1.61 0.85 -18.47
N ASP A 132 -0.66 1.74 -18.21
CA ASP A 132 -0.27 2.79 -19.15
C ASP A 132 0.71 2.25 -20.19
N ARG A 133 0.16 1.65 -21.27
CA ARG A 133 0.98 1.11 -22.36
C ARG A 133 1.80 2.20 -23.05
N GLU A 134 1.28 3.42 -23.20
CA GLU A 134 1.99 4.52 -23.85
C GLU A 134 3.25 4.89 -23.07
N ARG A 135 3.15 5.00 -21.74
CA ARG A 135 4.31 5.24 -20.88
C ARG A 135 5.34 4.12 -20.94
N VAL A 136 4.90 2.85 -21.03
CA VAL A 136 5.80 1.71 -21.22
C VAL A 136 6.53 1.81 -22.57
N LEU A 137 5.80 2.09 -23.65
CA LEU A 137 6.40 2.26 -24.98
C LEU A 137 7.37 3.44 -25.02
N ALA A 138 7.06 4.56 -24.35
CA ALA A 138 7.95 5.70 -24.23
C ALA A 138 9.24 5.35 -23.47
N ALA A 139 9.15 4.56 -22.40
CA ALA A 139 10.31 4.07 -21.67
C ALA A 139 11.18 3.14 -22.53
N ILE A 140 10.58 2.22 -23.30
CA ILE A 140 11.30 1.36 -24.25
C ILE A 140 11.96 2.21 -25.34
N LYS A 141 11.26 3.20 -25.89
CA LYS A 141 11.79 4.11 -26.91
C LYS A 141 12.99 4.90 -26.38
N ALA A 142 12.97 5.31 -25.11
CA ALA A 142 14.06 6.04 -24.46
C ALA A 142 15.36 5.22 -24.29
N LEU A 143 15.30 3.88 -24.31
CA LEU A 143 16.50 3.02 -24.34
C LEU A 143 17.29 3.14 -25.64
N GLY A 144 16.63 3.60 -26.72
CA GLY A 144 17.21 3.72 -28.05
C GLY A 144 17.07 2.46 -28.90
N GLU A 145 16.89 2.65 -30.20
CA GLU A 145 16.57 1.57 -31.15
C GLU A 145 17.62 0.44 -31.16
N ALA A 146 18.90 0.81 -31.15
CA ALA A 146 19.99 -0.17 -31.22
C ALA A 146 19.96 -1.14 -30.03
N GLU A 147 19.64 -0.66 -28.83
CA GLU A 147 19.60 -1.51 -27.63
C GLU A 147 18.36 -2.41 -27.64
N VAL A 148 17.20 -1.85 -28.00
CA VAL A 148 15.95 -2.60 -28.11
C VAL A 148 16.07 -3.72 -29.16
N ARG A 149 16.73 -3.47 -30.30
CA ARG A 149 16.96 -4.48 -31.33
C ARG A 149 17.92 -5.59 -30.88
N LYS A 150 18.96 -5.28 -30.11
CA LYS A 150 19.84 -6.33 -29.53
C LYS A 150 19.08 -7.25 -28.58
N ILE A 151 18.19 -6.68 -27.74
CA ILE A 151 17.33 -7.47 -26.85
C ILE A 151 16.45 -8.40 -27.69
N LEU A 152 15.83 -7.86 -28.74
CA LEU A 152 14.99 -8.64 -29.65
C LEU A 152 15.76 -9.77 -30.35
N GLU A 153 16.98 -9.53 -30.83
CA GLU A 153 17.82 -10.56 -31.46
C GLU A 153 18.19 -11.70 -30.48
N LYS A 154 18.48 -11.34 -29.23
CA LYS A 154 18.91 -12.30 -28.20
C LYS A 154 17.74 -13.08 -27.61
N GLU A 155 16.61 -12.43 -27.35
CA GLU A 155 15.51 -12.98 -26.56
C GLU A 155 14.24 -13.25 -27.39
N GLY A 156 14.21 -12.86 -28.66
CA GLY A 156 13.10 -13.06 -29.59
C GLY A 156 11.91 -12.12 -29.38
N ALA A 157 11.84 -11.43 -28.24
CA ALA A 157 10.87 -10.39 -27.93
C ALA A 157 11.41 -9.46 -26.85
N VAL A 158 10.86 -8.26 -26.77
CA VAL A 158 11.12 -7.32 -25.67
C VAL A 158 9.95 -7.41 -24.70
N VAL A 159 10.19 -7.88 -23.48
CA VAL A 159 9.14 -8.06 -22.46
C VAL A 159 9.38 -7.12 -21.29
N VAL A 160 8.39 -6.27 -21.00
CA VAL A 160 8.38 -5.43 -19.82
C VAL A 160 7.44 -6.05 -18.80
N HIS A 161 7.98 -6.41 -17.64
CA HIS A 161 7.24 -6.95 -16.52
C HIS A 161 6.86 -5.82 -15.55
N ASN A 162 5.56 -5.66 -15.27
CA ASN A 162 5.10 -4.80 -14.18
C ASN A 162 5.10 -5.62 -12.88
N GLU A 163 6.08 -5.37 -12.01
CA GLU A 163 6.25 -6.10 -10.74
C GLU A 163 5.13 -5.82 -9.71
N LEU A 164 4.28 -4.82 -9.92
CA LEU A 164 3.17 -4.49 -9.00
C LEU A 164 1.88 -5.23 -9.32
N CYS A 165 1.57 -5.37 -10.62
CA CYS A 165 0.33 -6.00 -11.06
C CYS A 165 0.49 -7.21 -11.97
N ASN A 166 1.74 -7.66 -12.13
CA ASN A 166 2.11 -8.81 -12.96
C ASN A 166 1.57 -8.73 -14.39
N PHE A 167 1.30 -7.52 -14.87
CA PHE A 167 0.94 -7.25 -16.25
C PHE A 167 2.21 -7.17 -17.09
N HIS A 168 2.16 -7.71 -18.31
CA HIS A 168 3.32 -7.77 -19.18
C HIS A 168 3.01 -7.13 -20.53
N VAL A 169 3.92 -6.28 -20.98
CA VAL A 169 3.92 -5.77 -22.35
C VAL A 169 5.00 -6.54 -23.11
N LYS A 170 4.58 -7.31 -24.11
CA LYS A 170 5.48 -7.97 -25.07
C LYS A 170 5.47 -7.18 -26.37
N LEU A 171 6.65 -6.88 -26.89
CA LEU A 171 6.86 -6.34 -28.24
C LEU A 171 7.62 -7.37 -29.07
N GLU A 172 7.06 -7.72 -30.21
CA GLU A 172 7.70 -8.54 -31.23
C GLU A 172 8.36 -7.65 -32.28
N ALA A 173 9.04 -8.26 -33.27
CA ALA A 173 9.80 -7.51 -34.27
C ALA A 173 8.97 -6.42 -34.97
N ALA A 174 7.74 -6.74 -35.36
CA ALA A 174 6.83 -5.78 -36.01
C ALA A 174 6.44 -4.61 -35.11
N ASP A 175 6.32 -4.84 -33.79
CA ASP A 175 6.01 -3.80 -32.81
C ASP A 175 7.21 -2.87 -32.61
N VAL A 176 8.42 -3.42 -32.54
CA VAL A 176 9.67 -2.64 -32.45
C VAL A 176 9.85 -1.79 -33.71
N ASP A 177 9.62 -2.38 -34.89
CA ASP A 177 9.66 -1.65 -36.16
C ASP A 177 8.62 -0.53 -36.23
N ALA A 178 7.43 -0.72 -35.64
CA ALA A 178 6.42 0.32 -35.54
C ALA A 178 6.83 1.42 -34.54
N LEU A 179 7.44 1.06 -33.41
CA LEU A 179 7.86 2.00 -32.35
C LEU A 179 8.90 3.02 -32.84
N PHE A 180 9.79 2.60 -33.75
CA PHE A 180 10.88 3.42 -34.28
C PHE A 180 10.65 3.94 -35.71
N ARG A 181 9.48 3.68 -36.31
CA ARG A 181 9.18 4.08 -37.70
C ARG A 181 9.21 5.61 -37.91
N ASP A 182 8.86 6.38 -36.88
CA ASP A 182 8.78 7.85 -36.89
C ASP A 182 9.84 8.49 -35.97
N ALA A 183 11.07 7.96 -35.93
CA ALA A 183 12.14 8.61 -35.18
C ALA A 183 12.46 9.99 -35.80
N ASP A 184 12.09 11.07 -35.09
CA ASP A 184 12.67 12.40 -35.30
C ASP A 184 14.20 12.27 -35.30
N PRO A 185 14.90 12.96 -36.21
CA PRO A 185 16.35 12.81 -36.35
C PRO A 185 17.05 13.15 -35.02
N PRO A 186 18.21 12.53 -34.74
CA PRO A 186 18.94 12.78 -33.51
C PRO A 186 19.23 14.27 -33.37
N ILE A 187 18.87 14.85 -32.22
CA ILE A 187 19.29 16.19 -31.83
C ILE A 187 20.81 16.12 -31.69
N GLN A 188 21.52 16.72 -32.66
CA GLN A 188 22.97 16.90 -32.66
C GLN A 188 23.39 17.95 -31.63
#